data_AF-A0A6P5YKT1-F1
#
_entry.id   AF-A0A6P5YKT1-F1
#
_cell.length_a   1.000
_cell.length_b   1.000
_cell.length_c   1.000
_cell.angle_alpha   90.00
_cell.angle_beta   90.00
_cell.angle_gamma   90.00
#
_symmetry.space_group_name_H-M   'P 1'
#
loop_
_entity.id
_entity.type
_entity.pdbx_description
1 polymer ?
#
loop_
_entity_poly.entity_id
_entity_poly.type
_entity_poly.pdbx_seq_one_letter_code
_entity_poly.pdbx_strand_id
1 'polypeptide(L)'
;MFNPIGISQMGLKFTKQVPGKAGNTTLVLQNRMLSYLTASSFIRNLVSKKRRRMVVGGYDLDMSYITDRVLAMSFPAEHMRAMYRNPLWQVKSVLEMRHQGHYKIYNLCIEEDYDPSHFHGRVEKFPFDDNHVPNFEMMKLFCESVHSWLSNDPKNIAVIHCMAGKGRTGLMVCAYLIYTGMLAEEAFQLYAQKRTTNNEGVSIPSQRRYVGYWEKILSFPTGVSNGPPDVNLPQPCSRELWRIRLYDTVNTTSVFFVVSELQEIPGQLYHPPVEVAKRCCREITKGCEANCSPRYFLSFVEGDEEGTTSESEPRVVVQMDTESPVLYQKTCLDYHFSKPVQVSGDMRIIFYQKMIGGRLFYACFNTAFIKNSLLQFTIRDLDKVGSKGRSICGPAFCVELLFGPANPKNSMLCSSDFDK
;
A
#
# COMPACT_ATOMS: atom_id res chain seq x y z
N MET A 1 31.04 42.41 79.52
CA MET A 1 30.73 41.71 80.78
C MET A 1 30.37 40.27 80.43
N PHE A 2 31.01 39.32 81.11
CA PHE A 2 30.80 37.87 81.12
C PHE A 2 31.23 37.03 79.91
N ASN A 3 32.45 36.49 80.06
CA ASN A 3 32.84 35.12 79.72
C ASN A 3 32.09 34.13 80.66
N PRO A 4 31.93 32.82 80.34
CA PRO A 4 33.01 31.86 80.64
C PRO A 4 33.18 30.68 79.64
N ILE A 5 34.43 30.33 79.31
CA ILE A 5 35.23 29.16 79.80
C ILE A 5 34.94 27.83 79.08
N GLY A 6 35.98 27.30 78.43
CA GLY A 6 36.06 25.91 77.97
C GLY A 6 37.26 25.62 77.08
N ILE A 7 38.48 25.70 77.62
CA ILE A 7 39.71 25.20 76.99
C ILE A 7 39.95 23.75 77.46
N SER A 8 40.18 22.81 76.52
CA SER A 8 41.10 21.66 76.62
C SER A 8 41.06 20.86 75.30
N GLN A 9 41.99 21.11 74.37
CA GLN A 9 43.21 20.35 74.06
C GLN A 9 43.07 19.06 73.22
N MET A 10 43.79 19.11 72.09
CA MET A 10 44.55 18.06 71.38
C MET A 10 43.84 16.92 70.66
N GLY A 11 43.98 16.95 69.33
CA GLY A 11 43.97 15.77 68.45
C GLY A 11 44.55 16.10 67.08
N LEU A 12 45.69 15.49 66.74
CA LEU A 12 46.56 15.80 65.60
C LEU A 12 45.94 15.56 64.21
N LYS A 13 46.34 16.43 63.27
CA LYS A 13 46.72 16.26 61.85
C LYS A 13 45.98 15.21 61.00
N PHE A 14 45.46 15.63 59.85
CA PHE A 14 45.88 15.13 58.52
C PHE A 14 45.46 16.11 57.41
N THR A 15 46.45 16.71 56.75
CA THR A 15 46.32 17.45 55.49
C THR A 15 45.85 16.52 54.38
N LYS A 16 44.67 16.76 53.81
CA LYS A 16 44.25 16.16 52.53
C LYS A 16 44.65 17.10 51.39
N GLN A 17 45.60 16.64 50.58
CA GLN A 17 45.87 17.17 49.25
C GLN A 17 44.59 17.10 48.39
N VAL A 18 44.32 18.17 47.67
CA VAL A 18 43.38 18.20 46.55
C VAL A 18 44.17 17.89 45.27
N PRO A 19 43.85 16.85 44.50
CA PRO A 19 44.23 16.76 43.10
C PRO A 19 43.07 17.24 42.22
N GLY A 20 43.40 18.10 41.25
CA GLY A 20 42.47 18.68 40.30
C GLY A 20 41.74 17.65 39.44
N LYS A 21 40.45 17.89 39.22
CA LYS A 21 39.62 17.20 38.21
C LYS A 21 39.69 17.95 36.89
N ALA A 22 40.72 17.65 36.10
CA ALA A 22 40.69 17.84 34.65
C ALA A 22 40.80 16.43 34.03
N GLY A 23 39.66 15.78 33.78
CA GLY A 23 39.65 14.42 33.22
C GLY A 23 38.29 13.74 33.06
N ASN A 24 37.24 14.18 33.77
CA ASN A 24 35.96 13.44 33.77
C ASN A 24 34.88 13.95 32.81
N THR A 25 34.99 15.18 32.27
CA THR A 25 33.94 15.75 31.43
C THR A 25 33.84 15.05 30.07
N THR A 26 34.99 14.72 29.48
CA THR A 26 35.09 13.99 28.20
C THR A 26 34.56 12.57 28.32
N LEU A 27 34.88 11.87 29.42
CA LEU A 27 34.40 10.51 29.69
C LEU A 27 32.88 10.47 29.92
N VAL A 28 32.32 11.47 30.62
CA VAL A 28 30.86 11.59 30.83
C VAL A 28 30.12 11.91 29.54
N LEU A 29 30.68 12.77 28.68
CA LEU A 29 30.15 13.05 27.34
C LEU A 29 30.21 11.81 26.44
N GLN A 30 31.33 11.08 26.47
CA GLN A 30 31.50 9.81 25.75
C GLN A 30 30.49 8.76 26.22
N ASN A 31 30.29 8.60 27.53
CA ASN A 31 29.31 7.66 28.08
C ASN A 31 27.86 8.05 27.72
N ARG A 32 27.52 9.34 27.74
CA ARG A 32 26.21 9.83 27.27
C ARG A 32 26.02 9.57 25.79
N MET A 33 27.02 9.85 24.95
CA MET A 33 26.97 9.53 23.52
C MET A 33 26.84 8.03 23.29
N LEU A 34 27.59 7.19 23.99
CA LEU A 34 27.53 5.74 23.85
C LEU A 34 26.15 5.22 24.26
N SER A 35 25.59 5.73 25.36
CA SER A 35 24.24 5.39 25.82
C SER A 35 23.14 5.86 24.84
N TYR A 36 23.35 7.00 24.20
CA TYR A 36 22.43 7.54 23.19
C TYR A 36 22.49 6.72 21.90
N LEU A 37 23.68 6.34 21.47
CA LEU A 37 23.90 5.48 20.31
C LEU A 37 23.31 4.08 20.53
N THR A 38 23.53 3.46 21.70
CA THR A 38 22.95 2.15 22.04
C THR A 38 21.43 2.21 22.21
N ALA A 39 20.89 3.27 22.82
CA ALA A 39 19.45 3.48 22.90
C ALA A 39 18.83 3.67 21.49
N SER A 40 19.48 4.46 20.63
CA SER A 40 19.00 4.68 19.25
C SER A 40 19.05 3.41 18.41
N SER A 41 20.11 2.58 18.51
CA SER A 41 20.19 1.32 17.79
C SER A 41 19.14 0.32 18.29
N PHE A 42 18.88 0.27 19.59
CA PHE A 42 17.81 -0.54 20.18
C PHE A 42 16.42 -0.12 19.68
N ILE A 43 16.10 1.19 19.70
CA ILE A 43 14.82 1.70 19.21
C ILE A 43 14.65 1.43 17.71
N ARG A 44 15.70 1.64 16.91
CA ARG A 44 15.69 1.33 15.47
C ARG A 44 15.41 -0.15 15.21
N ASN A 45 16.03 -1.05 15.98
CA ASN A 45 15.77 -2.49 15.87
C ASN A 45 14.30 -2.84 16.19
N LEU A 46 13.72 -2.21 17.23
CA LEU A 46 12.30 -2.36 17.53
C LEU A 46 11.39 -1.86 16.40
N VAL A 47 11.71 -0.71 15.80
CA VAL A 47 10.93 -0.15 14.68
C VAL A 47 11.07 -0.99 13.40
N SER A 48 12.24 -1.58 13.17
CA SER A 48 12.49 -2.55 12.08
C SER A 48 11.67 -3.83 12.23
N LYS A 49 11.33 -4.23 13.45
CA LYS A 49 10.60 -5.48 13.72
C LYS A 49 11.29 -6.64 12.98
N LYS A 50 10.56 -7.34 12.11
CA LYS A 50 11.00 -8.52 11.36
C LYS A 50 11.59 -8.18 9.97
N ARG A 51 12.10 -6.96 9.77
CA ARG A 51 12.75 -6.54 8.50
C ARG A 51 14.26 -6.78 8.57
N ARG A 52 14.85 -7.20 7.46
CA ARG A 52 16.30 -7.41 7.36
C ARG A 52 17.00 -6.05 7.35
N ARG A 53 18.04 -5.92 8.17
CA ARG A 53 18.90 -4.75 8.25
C ARG A 53 20.26 -5.08 7.65
N MET A 54 20.92 -4.08 7.09
CA MET A 54 22.23 -4.20 6.47
C MET A 54 23.24 -3.42 7.31
N VAL A 55 24.35 -4.07 7.66
CA VAL A 55 25.47 -3.44 8.35
C VAL A 55 26.58 -3.15 7.33
N VAL A 56 26.92 -1.88 7.13
CA VAL A 56 27.97 -1.44 6.19
C VAL A 56 28.84 -0.38 6.85
N GLY A 57 30.15 -0.61 6.92
CA GLY A 57 31.08 0.38 7.47
C GLY A 57 30.74 0.81 8.90
N GLY A 58 30.16 -0.09 9.70
CA GLY A 58 29.67 0.20 11.05
C GLY A 58 28.26 0.83 11.12
N TYR A 59 27.64 1.16 10.00
CA TYR A 59 26.26 1.68 9.95
C TYR A 59 25.25 0.53 9.85
N ASP A 60 24.30 0.48 10.79
CA ASP A 60 23.19 -0.46 10.79
C ASP A 60 21.91 0.19 10.26
N LEU A 61 21.56 -0.11 9.02
CA LEU A 61 20.45 0.52 8.29
C LEU A 61 19.37 -0.48 7.90
N ASP A 62 18.11 -0.06 8.00
CA ASP A 62 16.95 -0.81 7.50
C ASP A 62 16.91 -0.71 5.96
N MET A 63 17.76 -1.52 5.32
CA MET A 63 18.05 -1.58 3.89
C MET A 63 18.28 -3.04 3.48
N SER A 64 17.85 -3.43 2.29
CA SER A 64 18.04 -4.80 1.79
C SER A 64 18.08 -4.83 0.25
N TYR A 65 19.10 -5.47 -0.32
CA TYR A 65 19.12 -5.76 -1.76
C TYR A 65 18.08 -6.83 -2.06
N ILE A 66 17.14 -6.50 -2.93
CA ILE A 66 16.14 -7.45 -3.43
C ILE A 66 16.73 -8.22 -4.61
N THR A 67 17.40 -7.49 -5.51
CA THR A 67 18.33 -8.01 -6.51
C THR A 67 19.66 -7.27 -6.37
N ASP A 68 20.65 -7.61 -7.19
CA ASP A 68 21.95 -6.94 -7.17
C ASP A 68 21.84 -5.44 -7.53
N ARG A 69 20.77 -5.04 -8.23
CA ARG A 69 20.57 -3.68 -8.74
C ARG A 69 19.32 -2.98 -8.21
N VAL A 70 18.53 -3.65 -7.38
CA VAL A 70 17.30 -3.11 -6.77
C VAL A 70 17.42 -3.19 -5.25
N LEU A 71 17.49 -2.03 -4.61
CA LEU A 71 17.66 -1.86 -3.17
C LEU A 71 16.37 -1.31 -2.55
N ALA A 72 15.82 -2.00 -1.54
CA ALA A 72 14.66 -1.53 -0.80
C ALA A 72 15.09 -1.01 0.58
N MET A 73 14.54 0.13 1.02
CA MET A 73 14.87 0.68 2.35
C MET A 73 13.69 1.36 3.04
N SER A 74 13.85 1.61 4.34
CA SER A 74 12.97 2.53 5.10
C SER A 74 13.38 4.00 4.89
N PHE A 75 12.48 4.92 5.22
CA PHE A 75 12.66 6.35 4.99
C PHE A 75 13.98 6.90 5.56
N PRO A 76 14.77 7.64 4.76
CA PRO A 76 15.96 8.35 5.23
C PRO A 76 15.51 9.60 5.99
N ALA A 77 15.58 9.51 7.31
CA ALA A 77 15.05 10.54 8.20
C ALA A 77 16.10 11.56 8.62
N GLU A 78 15.65 12.79 8.75
CA GLU A 78 16.38 13.87 9.38
C GLU A 78 15.92 14.10 10.83
N HIS A 79 16.73 14.84 11.58
CA HIS A 79 16.41 15.35 12.92
C HIS A 79 15.96 14.26 13.91
N MET A 80 14.94 14.53 14.74
CA MET A 80 14.50 13.62 15.80
C MET A 80 14.06 12.24 15.28
N ARG A 81 13.58 12.16 14.03
CA ARG A 81 13.12 10.90 13.44
C ARG A 81 14.28 9.95 13.10
N ALA A 82 15.49 10.48 12.90
CA ALA A 82 16.71 9.68 12.77
C ALA A 82 17.02 8.85 14.04
N MET A 83 16.41 9.16 15.19
CA MET A 83 16.56 8.35 16.40
C MET A 83 15.98 6.95 16.22
N TYR A 84 14.93 6.78 15.42
CA TYR A 84 14.21 5.52 15.26
C TYR A 84 14.05 5.04 13.80
N ARG A 85 14.51 5.83 12.83
CA ARG A 85 14.62 5.49 11.40
C ARG A 85 16.07 5.54 10.92
N ASN A 86 16.29 5.26 9.63
CA ASN A 86 17.59 5.39 9.00
C ASN A 86 18.02 6.87 9.00
N PRO A 87 19.15 7.25 9.62
CA PRO A 87 19.64 8.62 9.51
C PRO A 87 20.02 8.90 8.06
N LEU A 88 19.52 10.00 7.50
CA LEU A 88 19.75 10.36 6.09
C LEU A 88 21.25 10.41 5.75
N TRP A 89 22.06 11.01 6.62
CA TRP A 89 23.52 11.10 6.42
C TRP A 89 24.20 9.72 6.36
N GLN A 90 23.71 8.73 7.13
CA GLN A 90 24.26 7.36 7.07
C GLN A 90 23.86 6.67 5.77
N VAL A 91 22.61 6.86 5.33
CA VAL A 91 22.14 6.35 4.02
C VAL A 91 23.01 6.94 2.91
N LYS A 92 23.22 8.26 2.91
CA LYS A 92 24.13 8.93 1.97
C LYS A 92 25.52 8.32 2.01
N SER A 93 26.16 8.23 3.18
CA SER A 93 27.51 7.66 3.30
C SER A 93 27.60 6.22 2.76
N VAL A 94 26.60 5.38 3.01
CA VAL A 94 26.58 4.00 2.51
C VAL A 94 26.41 3.95 0.99
N LEU A 95 25.54 4.80 0.42
CA LEU A 95 25.32 4.86 -1.02
C LEU A 95 26.54 5.44 -1.75
N GLU A 96 27.16 6.50 -1.22
CA GLU A 96 28.40 7.05 -1.80
C GLU A 96 29.57 6.07 -1.71
N MET A 97 29.69 5.32 -0.61
CA MET A 97 30.76 4.33 -0.45
C MET A 97 30.62 3.12 -1.38
N ARG A 98 29.39 2.66 -1.66
CA ARG A 98 29.16 1.45 -2.46
C ARG A 98 28.82 1.71 -3.92
N HIS A 99 28.19 2.84 -4.22
CA HIS A 99 27.56 3.14 -5.51
C HIS A 99 27.77 4.60 -5.93
N GLN A 100 28.96 5.16 -5.66
CA GLN A 100 29.28 6.54 -6.01
C GLN A 100 28.91 6.86 -7.46
N GLY A 101 28.03 7.85 -7.68
CA GLY A 101 27.57 8.21 -9.02
C GLY A 101 26.53 7.29 -9.67
N HIS A 102 26.27 6.11 -9.09
CA HIS A 102 25.53 5.01 -9.71
C HIS A 102 24.26 4.61 -8.92
N TYR A 103 23.67 5.51 -8.14
CA TYR A 103 22.37 5.26 -7.50
C TYR A 103 21.36 6.35 -7.84
N LYS A 104 20.09 5.95 -7.97
CA LYS A 104 18.93 6.85 -8.04
C LYS A 104 17.89 6.41 -7.03
N ILE A 105 17.32 7.36 -6.29
CA ILE A 105 16.37 7.12 -5.21
C ILE A 105 14.95 7.40 -5.68
N TYR A 106 14.03 6.52 -5.31
CA TYR A 106 12.60 6.61 -5.60
C TYR A 106 11.82 6.72 -4.29
N ASN A 107 11.27 7.91 -4.03
CA ASN A 107 10.47 8.21 -2.84
C ASN A 107 8.98 7.97 -3.12
N LEU A 108 8.39 7.03 -2.39
CA LEU A 108 6.96 6.68 -2.52
C LEU A 108 6.06 7.37 -1.48
N CYS A 109 6.62 8.22 -0.62
CA CYS A 109 5.87 8.92 0.42
C CYS A 109 5.17 10.15 -0.15
N ILE A 110 3.87 10.27 0.11
CA ILE A 110 3.14 11.53 -0.08
C ILE A 110 3.26 12.42 1.17
N GLU A 111 3.38 11.78 2.34
CA GLU A 111 3.35 12.43 3.64
C GLU A 111 4.65 13.12 4.04
N GLU A 112 5.78 12.74 3.42
CA GLU A 112 7.11 13.11 3.88
C GLU A 112 8.10 13.23 2.73
N ASP A 113 9.03 14.15 2.90
CA ASP A 113 9.99 14.54 1.89
C ASP A 113 11.31 14.99 2.54
N TYR A 114 12.35 15.14 1.72
CA TYR A 114 13.66 15.65 2.12
C TYR A 114 14.32 16.32 0.91
N ASP A 115 15.29 17.19 1.14
CA ASP A 115 15.98 17.90 0.06
C ASP A 115 16.73 16.91 -0.87
N PRO A 116 16.36 16.82 -2.16
CA PRO A 116 17.06 15.97 -3.13
C PRO A 116 18.55 16.30 -3.28
N SER A 117 18.99 17.52 -2.92
CA SER A 117 20.40 17.94 -2.98
C SER A 117 21.30 17.05 -2.13
N HIS A 118 20.78 16.45 -1.05
CA HIS A 118 21.51 15.50 -0.24
C HIS A 118 22.03 14.30 -1.03
N PHE A 119 21.32 13.92 -2.08
CA PHE A 119 21.61 12.79 -2.96
C PHE A 119 21.95 13.26 -4.39
N HIS A 120 22.56 14.45 -4.52
CA HIS A 120 22.99 15.00 -5.80
C HIS A 120 21.86 15.18 -6.82
N GLY A 121 20.63 15.44 -6.36
CA GLY A 121 19.45 15.57 -7.20
C GLY A 121 18.96 14.25 -7.81
N ARG A 122 19.55 13.10 -7.45
CA ARG A 122 19.16 11.77 -7.97
C ARG A 122 17.99 11.18 -7.17
N VAL A 123 16.94 11.98 -6.95
CA VAL A 123 15.72 11.58 -6.25
C VAL A 123 14.51 11.86 -7.12
N GLU A 124 13.65 10.86 -7.30
CA GLU A 124 12.40 10.97 -8.02
C GLU A 124 11.23 10.51 -7.15
N LYS A 125 10.05 11.09 -7.35
CA LYS A 125 8.89 10.88 -6.48
C LYS A 125 7.76 10.19 -7.22
N PHE A 126 7.22 9.16 -6.59
CA PHE A 126 6.00 8.45 -7.02
C PHE A 126 5.07 8.31 -5.81
N PRO A 127 4.47 9.43 -5.34
CA PRO A 127 3.87 9.50 -4.03
C PRO A 127 2.45 8.90 -4.01
N PHE A 128 2.18 8.02 -3.04
CA PHE A 128 0.84 7.53 -2.74
C PHE A 128 0.66 7.14 -1.27
N ASP A 129 -0.60 7.12 -0.84
CA ASP A 129 -1.00 6.98 0.57
C ASP A 129 -0.48 5.70 1.22
N ASP A 130 -0.14 5.79 2.52
CA ASP A 130 0.27 4.62 3.27
C ASP A 130 -0.85 3.59 3.39
N ASN A 131 -0.50 2.32 3.14
CA ASN A 131 -1.45 1.20 3.07
C ASN A 131 -2.49 1.34 1.94
N HIS A 132 -2.23 2.18 0.94
CA HIS A 132 -2.99 2.27 -0.30
C HIS A 132 -2.25 1.60 -1.46
N VAL A 133 -2.85 1.72 -2.64
CA VAL A 133 -2.36 1.32 -3.97
C VAL A 133 -2.19 2.57 -4.86
N PRO A 134 -1.19 2.59 -5.76
CA PRO A 134 -1.07 3.62 -6.79
C PRO A 134 -2.01 3.33 -7.97
N ASN A 135 -2.23 4.32 -8.82
CA ASN A 135 -2.84 4.10 -10.13
C ASN A 135 -1.85 3.41 -11.10
N PHE A 136 -2.36 2.80 -12.17
CA PHE A 136 -1.51 2.06 -13.12
C PHE A 136 -0.58 2.94 -13.95
N GLU A 137 -0.96 4.19 -14.24
CA GLU A 137 -0.08 5.15 -14.92
C GLU A 137 1.18 5.44 -14.09
N MET A 138 1.02 5.63 -12.78
CA MET A 138 2.13 5.81 -11.84
C MET A 138 3.01 4.56 -11.77
N MET A 139 2.42 3.37 -11.77
CA MET A 139 3.18 2.11 -11.82
C MET A 139 4.00 2.00 -13.11
N LYS A 140 3.42 2.37 -14.24
CA LYS A 140 4.09 2.44 -15.55
C LYS A 140 5.26 3.41 -15.54
N LEU A 141 5.01 4.68 -15.24
CA LEU A 141 6.05 5.72 -15.23
C LEU A 141 7.19 5.36 -14.26
N PHE A 142 6.86 4.77 -13.11
CA PHE A 142 7.86 4.27 -12.17
C PHE A 142 8.71 3.16 -12.80
N CYS A 143 8.10 2.14 -13.38
CA CYS A 143 8.82 1.02 -13.97
C CYS A 143 9.71 1.47 -15.15
N GLU A 144 9.19 2.34 -16.01
CA GLU A 144 9.93 2.93 -17.13
C GLU A 144 11.13 3.76 -16.65
N SER A 145 10.95 4.61 -15.64
CA SER A 145 12.07 5.37 -15.08
C SER A 145 13.14 4.48 -14.44
N VAL A 146 12.71 3.47 -13.66
CA VAL A 146 13.64 2.51 -13.05
C VAL A 146 14.40 1.75 -14.13
N HIS A 147 13.70 1.25 -15.14
CA HIS A 147 14.29 0.53 -16.26
C HIS A 147 15.29 1.41 -17.02
N SER A 148 14.89 2.62 -17.40
CA SER A 148 15.75 3.59 -18.09
C SER A 148 17.04 3.87 -17.31
N TRP A 149 16.93 4.15 -16.00
CA TRP A 149 18.08 4.37 -15.15
C TRP A 149 19.03 3.17 -15.10
N LEU A 150 18.48 1.96 -14.94
CA LEU A 150 19.28 0.73 -14.86
C LEU A 150 19.88 0.34 -16.22
N SER A 151 19.24 0.68 -17.34
CA SER A 151 19.75 0.42 -18.68
C SER A 151 20.89 1.36 -19.08
N ASN A 152 20.99 2.55 -18.48
CA ASN A 152 22.02 3.53 -18.80
C ASN A 152 23.45 3.10 -18.41
N ASP A 153 23.63 2.33 -17.35
CA ASP A 153 24.94 1.83 -16.91
C ASP A 153 24.75 0.54 -16.09
N PRO A 154 25.49 -0.56 -16.33
CA PRO A 154 25.38 -1.80 -15.56
C PRO A 154 25.68 -1.65 -14.06
N LYS A 155 26.44 -0.63 -13.65
CA LYS A 155 26.70 -0.31 -12.24
C LYS A 155 25.53 0.38 -11.55
N ASN A 156 24.59 0.94 -12.31
CA ASN A 156 23.49 1.68 -11.73
C ASN A 156 22.62 0.77 -10.86
N ILE A 157 22.20 1.30 -9.72
CA ILE A 157 21.20 0.69 -8.83
C ILE A 157 20.01 1.63 -8.63
N ALA A 158 18.84 1.03 -8.45
CA ALA A 158 17.62 1.73 -8.06
C ALA A 158 17.38 1.53 -6.55
N VAL A 159 17.16 2.62 -5.82
CA VAL A 159 16.92 2.62 -4.38
C VAL A 159 15.49 3.05 -4.11
N ILE A 160 14.63 2.14 -3.66
CA ILE A 160 13.20 2.40 -3.50
C ILE A 160 12.83 2.42 -2.03
N HIS A 161 12.11 3.45 -1.60
CA HIS A 161 11.69 3.55 -0.21
C HIS A 161 10.29 4.14 -0.03
N CYS A 162 9.71 3.84 1.12
CA CYS A 162 8.57 4.57 1.67
C CYS A 162 8.84 4.83 3.15
N MET A 163 7.83 5.02 4.00
CA MET A 163 8.02 5.10 5.44
C MET A 163 8.72 3.85 6.00
N ALA A 164 8.08 2.69 5.94
CA ALA A 164 8.60 1.45 6.53
C ALA A 164 9.46 0.61 5.59
N GLY A 165 9.42 0.89 4.28
CA GLY A 165 10.10 0.06 3.29
C GLY A 165 9.53 -1.35 3.20
N LYS A 166 8.21 -1.52 3.34
CA LYS A 166 7.53 -2.84 3.34
C LYS A 166 6.39 -2.93 2.32
N GLY A 167 5.23 -2.34 2.61
CA GLY A 167 4.04 -2.47 1.76
C GLY A 167 4.18 -1.75 0.42
N ARG A 168 4.18 -0.41 0.44
CA ARG A 168 4.32 0.43 -0.77
C ARG A 168 5.58 0.11 -1.57
N THR A 169 6.72 0.03 -0.88
CA THR A 169 8.00 -0.38 -1.50
C THR A 169 7.91 -1.75 -2.13
N GLY A 170 7.32 -2.74 -1.44
CA GLY A 170 7.16 -4.07 -1.99
C GLY A 170 6.25 -4.12 -3.21
N LEU A 171 5.15 -3.36 -3.21
CA LEU A 171 4.26 -3.23 -4.36
C LEU A 171 5.05 -2.75 -5.59
N MET A 172 5.74 -1.61 -5.48
CA MET A 172 6.46 -1.02 -6.62
C MET A 172 7.68 -1.86 -7.03
N VAL A 173 8.39 -2.47 -6.08
CA VAL A 173 9.50 -3.39 -6.39
C VAL A 173 8.99 -4.63 -7.12
N CYS A 174 7.89 -5.24 -6.66
CA CYS A 174 7.31 -6.40 -7.35
C CYS A 174 6.81 -6.00 -8.75
N ALA A 175 6.17 -4.83 -8.89
CA ALA A 175 5.75 -4.31 -10.19
C ALA A 175 6.92 -4.18 -11.17
N TYR A 176 8.07 -3.68 -10.72
CA TYR A 176 9.28 -3.59 -11.55
C TYR A 176 9.87 -4.98 -11.89
N LEU A 177 9.91 -5.91 -10.93
CA LEU A 177 10.38 -7.27 -11.20
C LEU A 177 9.51 -7.95 -12.27
N ILE A 178 8.20 -7.77 -12.20
CA ILE A 178 7.27 -8.27 -13.20
C ILE A 178 7.51 -7.57 -14.54
N TYR A 179 7.70 -6.25 -14.54
CA TYR A 179 8.07 -5.49 -15.74
C TYR A 179 9.35 -6.02 -16.41
N THR A 180 10.25 -6.68 -15.67
CA THR A 180 11.44 -7.35 -16.22
C THR A 180 11.23 -8.82 -16.63
N GLY A 181 9.98 -9.31 -16.63
CA GLY A 181 9.61 -10.65 -17.08
C GLY A 181 9.42 -11.70 -15.97
N MET A 182 9.42 -11.30 -14.70
CA MET A 182 9.17 -12.22 -13.57
C MET A 182 7.66 -12.45 -13.35
N LEU A 183 7.26 -13.64 -12.88
CA LEU A 183 5.87 -13.87 -12.49
C LEU A 183 5.54 -13.19 -11.14
N ALA A 184 4.29 -12.79 -10.94
CA ALA A 184 3.88 -12.05 -9.75
C ALA A 184 4.15 -12.80 -8.44
N GLU A 185 3.88 -14.11 -8.39
CA GLU A 185 4.14 -14.93 -7.19
C GLU A 185 5.63 -15.07 -6.89
N GLU A 186 6.47 -15.21 -7.92
CA GLU A 186 7.94 -15.22 -7.77
C GLU A 186 8.44 -13.87 -7.25
N ALA A 187 7.92 -12.76 -7.77
CA ALA A 187 8.26 -11.42 -7.33
C ALA A 187 7.90 -11.20 -5.85
N PHE A 188 6.70 -11.63 -5.43
CA PHE A 188 6.31 -11.57 -4.02
C PHE A 188 7.21 -12.41 -3.13
N GLN A 189 7.52 -13.63 -3.54
CA GLN A 189 8.35 -14.56 -2.79
C GLN A 189 9.77 -14.01 -2.64
N LEU A 190 10.39 -13.54 -3.72
CA LEU A 190 11.71 -12.93 -3.72
C LEU A 190 11.75 -11.71 -2.78
N TYR A 191 10.77 -10.80 -2.92
CA TYR A 191 10.71 -9.61 -2.08
C TYR A 191 10.55 -9.98 -0.60
N ALA A 192 9.66 -10.91 -0.28
CA ALA A 192 9.42 -11.37 1.08
C ALA A 192 10.67 -11.97 1.73
N GLN A 193 11.36 -12.85 1.00
CA GLN A 193 12.59 -13.51 1.45
C GLN A 193 13.73 -12.52 1.68
N LYS A 194 13.92 -11.58 0.75
CA LYS A 194 15.03 -10.61 0.82
C LYS A 194 14.77 -9.47 1.80
N ARG A 195 13.51 -9.03 1.96
CA ARG A 195 13.18 -7.87 2.80
C ARG A 195 12.86 -8.22 4.24
N THR A 196 12.33 -9.42 4.50
CA THR A 196 11.84 -9.80 5.84
C THR A 196 12.48 -11.08 6.36
N THR A 197 12.42 -11.28 7.67
CA THR A 197 12.88 -12.51 8.33
C THR A 197 11.76 -13.54 8.49
N ASN A 198 10.50 -13.13 8.39
CA ASN A 198 9.33 -14.01 8.48
C ASN A 198 8.65 -14.27 7.13
N ASN A 199 9.28 -13.93 6.01
CA ASN A 199 8.74 -14.09 4.66
C ASN A 199 7.36 -13.43 4.46
N GLU A 200 7.09 -12.32 5.16
CA GLU A 200 5.91 -11.51 4.94
C GLU A 200 6.32 -10.18 4.29
N GLY A 201 6.39 -10.14 2.96
CA GLY A 201 6.69 -8.92 2.19
C GLY A 201 5.46 -8.00 2.05
N VAL A 202 4.82 -8.06 0.87
CA VAL A 202 3.56 -7.36 0.58
C VAL A 202 2.40 -8.15 1.18
N SER A 203 1.91 -7.70 2.34
CA SER A 203 0.90 -8.42 3.13
C SER A 203 -0.51 -7.84 3.00
N ILE A 204 -0.69 -6.72 2.31
CA ILE A 204 -2.01 -6.08 2.15
C ILE A 204 -2.67 -6.68 0.89
N PRO A 205 -3.83 -7.36 1.02
CA PRO A 205 -4.52 -7.99 -0.12
C PRO A 205 -4.72 -7.06 -1.31
N SER A 206 -5.14 -5.81 -1.12
CA SER A 206 -5.31 -4.89 -2.24
C SER A 206 -4.01 -4.53 -2.95
N GLN A 207 -2.89 -4.45 -2.21
CA GLN A 207 -1.57 -4.25 -2.84
C GLN A 207 -1.17 -5.46 -3.68
N ARG A 208 -1.45 -6.68 -3.20
CA ARG A 208 -1.22 -7.89 -3.99
C ARG A 208 -2.12 -7.95 -5.22
N ARG A 209 -3.40 -7.58 -5.07
CA ARG A 209 -4.39 -7.52 -6.15
C ARG A 209 -3.94 -6.58 -7.27
N TYR A 210 -3.43 -5.40 -6.94
CA TYR A 210 -2.95 -4.43 -7.93
C TYR A 210 -1.69 -4.90 -8.66
N VAL A 211 -0.80 -5.62 -7.98
CA VAL A 211 0.34 -6.27 -8.66
C VAL A 211 -0.13 -7.40 -9.58
N GLY A 212 -1.16 -8.16 -9.19
CA GLY A 212 -1.78 -9.16 -10.08
C GLY A 212 -2.56 -8.53 -11.24
N TYR A 213 -3.12 -7.33 -11.08
CA TYR A 213 -3.68 -6.55 -12.18
C TYR A 213 -2.58 -6.04 -13.11
N TRP A 214 -1.47 -5.57 -12.53
CA TRP A 214 -0.29 -5.12 -13.27
C TRP A 214 0.28 -6.22 -14.19
N GLU A 215 0.44 -7.44 -13.68
CA GLU A 215 0.88 -8.58 -14.49
C GLU A 215 -0.02 -8.83 -15.71
N LYS A 216 -1.35 -8.68 -15.56
CA LYS A 216 -2.32 -8.93 -16.64
C LYS A 216 -2.31 -7.87 -17.74
N ILE A 217 -1.83 -6.67 -17.46
CA ILE A 217 -1.79 -5.57 -18.44
C ILE A 217 -0.44 -5.43 -19.12
N LEU A 218 0.54 -6.26 -18.77
CA LEU A 218 1.82 -6.32 -19.44
C LEU A 218 1.78 -7.32 -20.60
N SER A 219 2.40 -6.96 -21.71
CA SER A 219 2.58 -7.86 -22.85
C SER A 219 4.05 -7.86 -23.26
N PHE A 220 4.66 -9.04 -23.26
CA PHE A 220 6.07 -9.20 -23.58
C PHE A 220 6.23 -9.52 -25.07
N PRO A 221 7.10 -8.78 -25.80
CA PRO A 221 7.36 -9.07 -27.21
C PRO A 221 7.86 -10.51 -27.40
N THR A 222 7.16 -11.29 -28.21
CA THR A 222 7.60 -12.63 -28.61
C THR A 222 8.59 -12.51 -29.78
N GLY A 223 9.90 -12.47 -29.50
CA GLY A 223 10.93 -12.37 -30.55
C GLY A 223 12.35 -12.06 -30.04
N VAL A 224 13.30 -11.85 -30.96
CA VAL A 224 14.73 -11.60 -30.68
C VAL A 224 14.99 -10.24 -29.99
N SER A 225 13.99 -9.35 -29.94
CA SER A 225 14.09 -8.08 -29.22
C SER A 225 13.82 -8.26 -27.73
N ASN A 226 14.87 -8.30 -26.92
CA ASN A 226 14.83 -8.21 -25.45
C ASN A 226 14.47 -6.77 -24.99
N GLY A 227 13.38 -6.22 -25.50
CA GLY A 227 12.88 -4.89 -25.13
C GLY A 227 12.01 -4.91 -23.87
N PRO A 228 11.70 -3.74 -23.29
CA PRO A 228 10.70 -3.64 -22.23
C PRO A 228 9.31 -4.12 -22.72
N PRO A 229 8.43 -4.58 -21.81
CA PRO A 229 7.07 -4.97 -22.17
C PRO A 229 6.23 -3.77 -22.59
N ASP A 230 5.23 -4.03 -23.43
CA ASP A 230 4.15 -3.08 -23.69
C ASP A 230 3.18 -3.04 -22.50
N VAL A 231 2.77 -1.84 -22.09
CA VAL A 231 1.86 -1.62 -20.95
C VAL A 231 0.48 -1.22 -21.47
N ASN A 232 -0.43 -2.19 -21.49
CA ASN A 232 -1.80 -2.04 -21.98
C ASN A 232 -2.73 -1.51 -20.87
N LEU A 233 -2.63 -0.22 -20.56
CA LEU A 233 -3.43 0.39 -19.51
C LEU A 233 -4.93 0.18 -19.75
N PRO A 234 -5.68 -0.21 -18.71
CA PRO A 234 -7.11 -0.45 -18.85
C PRO A 234 -7.84 0.84 -19.23
N GLN A 235 -8.72 0.77 -20.21
CA GLN A 235 -9.59 1.90 -20.55
C GLN A 235 -10.53 2.24 -19.38
N PRO A 236 -10.81 3.53 -19.13
CA PRO A 236 -11.77 3.93 -18.10
C PRO A 236 -13.13 3.25 -18.32
N CYS A 237 -13.52 2.41 -17.37
CA CYS A 237 -14.76 1.65 -17.44
C CYS A 237 -15.71 2.12 -16.33
N SER A 238 -16.69 2.95 -16.68
CA SER A 238 -17.73 3.38 -15.75
C SER A 238 -18.68 2.22 -15.44
N ARG A 239 -18.98 2.03 -14.16
CA ARG A 239 -19.91 1.03 -13.64
C ARG A 239 -20.93 1.69 -12.72
N GLU A 240 -22.11 1.09 -12.64
CA GLU A 240 -23.15 1.47 -11.69
C GLU A 240 -23.11 0.57 -10.47
N LEU A 241 -22.72 1.08 -9.31
CA LEU A 241 -22.81 0.33 -8.05
C LEU A 241 -24.25 0.37 -7.53
N TRP A 242 -24.91 -0.78 -7.51
CA TRP A 242 -26.32 -0.93 -7.16
C TRP A 242 -26.55 -1.40 -5.73
N ARG A 243 -25.68 -2.26 -5.22
CA ARG A 243 -25.90 -2.93 -3.93
C ARG A 243 -24.59 -3.28 -3.25
N ILE A 244 -24.56 -3.14 -1.93
CA ILE A 244 -23.49 -3.63 -1.07
C ILE A 244 -24.11 -4.52 -0.01
N ARG A 245 -23.59 -5.75 0.10
CA ARG A 245 -24.07 -6.76 1.04
C ARG A 245 -22.90 -7.32 1.84
N LEU A 246 -23.12 -7.54 3.14
CA LEU A 246 -22.21 -8.26 4.03
C LEU A 246 -22.92 -9.51 4.51
N TYR A 247 -22.38 -10.66 4.15
CA TYR A 247 -22.93 -11.97 4.49
C TYR A 247 -22.28 -12.56 5.74
N ASP A 248 -23.01 -13.38 6.48
CA ASP A 248 -22.56 -14.06 7.71
C ASP A 248 -21.97 -13.07 8.75
N THR A 249 -22.69 -11.96 9.00
CA THR A 249 -22.26 -10.91 9.93
C THR A 249 -22.70 -11.23 11.35
N VAL A 250 -21.78 -11.39 12.30
CA VAL A 250 -22.13 -11.67 13.70
C VAL A 250 -21.99 -10.44 14.59
N ASN A 251 -22.67 -10.42 15.74
CA ASN A 251 -22.51 -9.39 16.79
C ASN A 251 -22.73 -7.93 16.32
N THR A 252 -23.43 -7.72 15.21
CA THR A 252 -23.77 -6.39 14.70
C THR A 252 -25.04 -6.43 13.87
N THR A 253 -25.81 -5.34 13.92
CA THR A 253 -27.03 -5.13 13.12
C THR A 253 -26.84 -4.05 12.04
N SER A 254 -25.68 -3.38 12.03
CA SER A 254 -25.35 -2.37 11.03
C SER A 254 -23.86 -2.19 10.82
N VAL A 255 -23.48 -1.80 9.61
CA VAL A 255 -22.10 -1.45 9.26
C VAL A 255 -22.15 -0.23 8.34
N PHE A 256 -21.38 0.81 8.69
CA PHE A 256 -21.24 1.99 7.86
C PHE A 256 -20.16 1.75 6.81
N PHE A 257 -20.32 2.32 5.62
CA PHE A 257 -19.31 2.26 4.58
C PHE A 257 -19.13 3.61 3.88
N VAL A 258 -17.91 3.79 3.36
CA VAL A 258 -17.52 4.92 2.52
C VAL A 258 -16.92 4.34 1.24
N VAL A 259 -17.45 4.76 0.09
CA VAL A 259 -16.92 4.46 -1.24
C VAL A 259 -16.19 5.70 -1.73
N SER A 260 -14.96 5.52 -2.19
CA SER A 260 -14.12 6.58 -2.72
C SER A 260 -13.49 6.18 -4.04
N GLU A 261 -13.35 7.14 -4.95
CA GLU A 261 -12.65 7.03 -6.22
C GLU A 261 -11.33 7.80 -6.14
N LEU A 262 -10.25 7.30 -6.74
CA LEU A 262 -9.00 8.06 -6.86
C LEU A 262 -9.14 9.07 -8.00
N GLN A 263 -9.20 10.36 -7.66
CA GLN A 263 -9.41 11.43 -8.63
C GLN A 263 -8.09 11.89 -9.25
N GLU A 264 -8.05 11.97 -10.58
CA GLU A 264 -6.94 12.60 -11.31
C GLU A 264 -6.94 14.12 -11.08
N ILE A 265 -5.76 14.66 -10.76
CA ILE A 265 -5.53 16.10 -10.66
C ILE A 265 -4.56 16.49 -11.78
N PRO A 266 -4.94 17.39 -12.70
CA PRO A 266 -4.07 17.80 -13.80
C PRO A 266 -2.68 18.24 -13.33
N GLY A 267 -1.64 17.66 -13.94
CA GLY A 267 -0.24 17.95 -13.63
C GLY A 267 0.29 17.36 -12.32
N GLN A 268 -0.50 16.54 -11.61
CA GLN A 268 -0.06 15.82 -10.42
C GLN A 268 -0.08 14.32 -10.65
N LEU A 269 0.97 13.65 -10.20
CA LEU A 269 1.07 12.19 -10.26
C LEU A 269 0.22 11.51 -9.17
N TYR A 270 0.02 12.16 -8.03
CA TYR A 270 -0.79 11.65 -6.92
C TYR A 270 -2.27 11.90 -7.16
N HIS A 271 -3.07 10.83 -7.03
CA HIS A 271 -4.53 10.89 -7.15
C HIS A 271 -5.14 10.72 -5.75
N PRO A 272 -5.72 11.77 -5.13
CA PRO A 272 -6.33 11.64 -3.82
C PRO A 272 -7.68 10.89 -3.89
N PRO A 273 -8.04 10.16 -2.82
CA PRO A 273 -9.35 9.53 -2.72
C PRO A 273 -10.46 10.56 -2.45
N VAL A 274 -11.50 10.56 -3.28
CA VAL A 274 -12.68 11.41 -3.16
C VAL A 274 -13.90 10.56 -2.81
N GLU A 275 -14.62 10.92 -1.76
CA GLU A 275 -15.85 10.24 -1.35
C GLU A 275 -16.97 10.41 -2.39
N VAL A 276 -17.44 9.30 -2.96
CA VAL A 276 -18.58 9.26 -3.89
C VAL A 276 -19.87 8.82 -3.20
N ALA A 277 -19.76 8.03 -2.12
CA ALA A 277 -20.92 7.62 -1.33
C ALA A 277 -20.54 7.26 0.11
N LYS A 278 -21.43 7.58 1.05
CA LYS A 278 -21.34 7.17 2.45
C LYS A 278 -22.70 6.78 2.98
N ARG A 279 -22.85 5.52 3.39
CA ARG A 279 -24.14 4.91 3.76
C ARG A 279 -23.95 3.85 4.85
N CYS A 280 -25.02 3.13 5.16
CA CYS A 280 -25.08 2.16 6.25
C CYS A 280 -25.85 0.92 5.81
N CYS A 281 -25.17 -0.23 5.76
CA CYS A 281 -25.81 -1.53 5.62
C CYS A 281 -26.54 -1.88 6.92
N ARG A 282 -27.77 -2.41 6.81
CA ARG A 282 -28.60 -2.81 7.94
C ARG A 282 -29.14 -4.21 7.72
N GLU A 283 -29.52 -4.88 8.81
CA GLU A 283 -30.09 -6.22 8.77
C GLU A 283 -31.33 -6.27 7.87
N ILE A 284 -31.42 -7.32 7.06
CA ILE A 284 -32.60 -7.59 6.23
C ILE A 284 -33.73 -8.04 7.16
N THR A 285 -34.67 -7.13 7.47
CA THR A 285 -35.87 -7.48 8.25
C THR A 285 -36.82 -8.34 7.40
N LYS A 286 -37.19 -9.51 7.92
CA LYS A 286 -38.23 -10.37 7.33
C LYS A 286 -39.52 -9.54 7.18
N GLY A 287 -39.91 -9.23 5.94
CA GLY A 287 -41.08 -8.41 5.61
C GLY A 287 -40.78 -7.13 4.82
N CYS A 288 -39.52 -6.71 4.67
CA CYS A 288 -39.15 -5.69 3.70
C CYS A 288 -38.87 -6.34 2.33
N GLU A 289 -39.93 -6.71 1.63
CA GLU A 289 -39.89 -6.89 0.18
C GLU A 289 -39.66 -5.51 -0.46
N ALA A 290 -38.42 -5.02 -0.43
CA ALA A 290 -38.03 -3.88 -1.25
C ALA A 290 -37.93 -4.40 -2.68
N ASN A 291 -39.05 -4.36 -3.42
CA ASN A 291 -39.23 -4.74 -4.83
C ASN A 291 -38.13 -5.66 -5.35
N CYS A 292 -38.38 -6.96 -5.32
CA CYS A 292 -37.76 -7.94 -6.22
C CYS A 292 -38.12 -7.57 -7.67
N SER A 293 -37.66 -6.41 -8.16
CA SER A 293 -37.61 -6.15 -9.58
C SER A 293 -36.60 -7.14 -10.13
N PRO A 294 -36.99 -8.09 -10.99
CA PRO A 294 -36.01 -8.88 -11.71
C PRO A 294 -35.09 -7.90 -12.43
N ARG A 295 -33.78 -7.97 -12.18
CA ARG A 295 -32.81 -7.10 -12.84
C ARG A 295 -32.06 -7.92 -13.86
N TYR A 296 -32.21 -7.49 -15.10
CA TYR A 296 -31.59 -8.07 -16.27
C TYR A 296 -30.13 -7.65 -16.29
N PHE A 297 -29.21 -8.61 -16.35
CA PHE A 297 -27.80 -8.31 -16.56
C PHE A 297 -27.36 -8.96 -17.88
N LEU A 298 -26.79 -8.16 -18.77
CA LEU A 298 -26.19 -8.66 -20.01
C LEU A 298 -24.78 -9.15 -19.67
N SER A 299 -24.48 -10.43 -19.91
CA SER A 299 -23.12 -10.96 -19.80
C SER A 299 -22.54 -11.16 -21.20
N PHE A 300 -21.35 -10.63 -21.44
CA PHE A 300 -20.57 -10.89 -22.66
C PHE A 300 -19.53 -11.97 -22.33
N VAL A 301 -19.58 -13.09 -23.03
CA VAL A 301 -18.51 -14.10 -22.99
C VAL A 301 -17.60 -13.80 -24.16
N GLU A 302 -16.34 -13.47 -23.90
CA GLU A 302 -15.31 -13.49 -24.93
C GLU A 302 -15.03 -14.96 -25.24
N GLY A 303 -15.20 -15.36 -26.51
CA GLY A 303 -14.95 -16.73 -26.94
C GLY A 303 -13.49 -17.09 -26.73
N ASP A 304 -13.26 -18.31 -26.24
CA ASP A 304 -11.91 -18.88 -26.17
C ASP A 304 -11.26 -18.83 -27.55
N GLU A 305 -10.00 -18.41 -27.59
CA GLU A 305 -9.21 -18.31 -28.81
C GLU A 305 -9.09 -19.66 -29.52
N GLU A 306 -9.89 -19.85 -30.55
CA GLU A 306 -9.52 -20.62 -31.75
C GLU A 306 -10.31 -20.09 -32.97
N GLY A 307 -9.72 -19.08 -33.62
CA GLY A 307 -9.75 -18.96 -35.08
C GLY A 307 -11.09 -18.77 -35.81
N THR A 308 -12.14 -18.20 -35.20
CA THR A 308 -13.29 -17.71 -35.98
C THR A 308 -13.87 -16.43 -35.40
N THR A 309 -13.79 -15.33 -36.17
CA THR A 309 -14.55 -14.09 -35.94
C THR A 309 -16.04 -14.41 -36.01
N SER A 310 -16.66 -14.64 -34.85
CA SER A 310 -18.12 -14.64 -34.72
C SER A 310 -18.51 -13.41 -33.91
N GLU A 311 -19.44 -12.64 -34.44
CA GLU A 311 -20.06 -11.51 -33.75
C GLU A 311 -20.60 -11.99 -32.39
N SER A 312 -20.12 -11.40 -31.30
CA SER A 312 -20.49 -11.80 -29.94
C SER A 312 -21.91 -11.36 -29.63
N GLU A 313 -22.90 -12.22 -29.93
CA GLU A 313 -24.29 -11.96 -29.58
C GLU A 313 -24.47 -11.89 -28.05
N PRO A 314 -25.06 -10.81 -27.51
CA PRO A 314 -25.28 -10.69 -26.08
C PRO A 314 -26.32 -11.71 -25.61
N ARG A 315 -25.91 -12.64 -24.73
CA ARG A 315 -26.87 -13.45 -23.98
C ARG A 315 -27.41 -12.63 -22.80
N VAL A 316 -28.71 -12.35 -22.84
CA VAL A 316 -29.45 -11.79 -21.69
C VAL A 316 -29.49 -12.88 -20.60
N VAL A 317 -28.70 -12.71 -19.55
CA VAL A 317 -28.78 -13.58 -18.38
C VAL A 317 -29.71 -12.91 -17.38
N VAL A 318 -30.89 -13.50 -17.20
CA VAL A 318 -31.78 -13.11 -16.11
C VAL A 318 -31.21 -13.69 -14.84
N GLN A 319 -30.48 -12.87 -14.07
CA GLN A 319 -30.21 -13.22 -12.68
C GLN A 319 -31.49 -12.94 -11.89
N MET A 320 -32.36 -13.94 -11.82
CA MET A 320 -33.32 -14.02 -10.73
C MET A 320 -32.50 -14.10 -9.44
N ASP A 321 -32.78 -13.22 -8.48
CA ASP A 321 -32.35 -13.43 -7.09
C ASP A 321 -33.09 -14.69 -6.59
N THR A 322 -32.64 -15.87 -7.01
CA THR A 322 -32.97 -17.14 -6.34
C THR A 322 -32.18 -17.15 -5.05
N GLU A 323 -32.58 -16.27 -4.12
CA GLU A 323 -31.99 -16.22 -2.79
C GLU A 323 -32.13 -17.63 -2.19
N SER A 324 -31.01 -18.32 -2.00
CA SER A 324 -31.01 -19.63 -1.37
C SER A 324 -31.66 -19.51 0.00
N PRO A 325 -32.62 -20.38 0.37
CA PRO A 325 -33.25 -20.35 1.69
C PRO A 325 -32.25 -20.42 2.86
N VAL A 326 -31.03 -20.92 2.61
CA VAL A 326 -29.92 -20.96 3.55
C VAL A 326 -29.38 -19.55 3.88
N LEU A 327 -29.51 -18.58 2.96
CA LEU A 327 -29.12 -17.19 3.19
C LEU A 327 -29.94 -16.55 4.33
N TYR A 328 -31.19 -16.97 4.54
CA TYR A 328 -32.02 -16.49 5.66
C TYR A 328 -31.70 -17.13 7.01
N GLN A 329 -30.83 -18.15 7.05
CA GLN A 329 -30.36 -18.74 8.30
C GLN A 329 -29.20 -17.94 8.90
N LYS A 330 -28.52 -17.13 8.08
CA LYS A 330 -27.39 -16.30 8.50
C LYS A 330 -27.76 -14.83 8.45
N THR A 331 -27.24 -14.07 9.39
CA THR A 331 -27.39 -12.62 9.46
C THR A 331 -26.72 -11.96 8.26
N CYS A 332 -27.49 -11.16 7.53
CA CYS A 332 -27.07 -10.47 6.32
C CYS A 332 -27.36 -8.97 6.48
N LEU A 333 -26.35 -8.14 6.25
CA LEU A 333 -26.52 -6.69 6.20
C LEU A 333 -26.52 -6.24 4.75
N ASP A 334 -27.46 -5.37 4.40
CA ASP A 334 -27.66 -4.96 3.02
C ASP A 334 -27.82 -3.44 2.91
N TYR A 335 -27.38 -2.90 1.79
CA TYR A 335 -27.74 -1.56 1.36
C TYR A 335 -27.99 -1.54 -0.14
N HIS A 336 -29.18 -1.08 -0.51
CA HIS A 336 -29.59 -0.87 -1.89
C HIS A 336 -29.57 0.61 -2.26
N PHE A 337 -28.90 0.96 -3.36
CA PHE A 337 -28.91 2.32 -3.87
C PHE A 337 -30.18 2.58 -4.70
N SER A 338 -31.06 3.46 -4.22
CA SER A 338 -32.25 3.88 -4.99
C SER A 338 -31.89 4.55 -6.31
N LYS A 339 -30.77 5.28 -6.32
CA LYS A 339 -30.07 5.77 -7.51
C LYS A 339 -28.64 5.20 -7.48
N PRO A 340 -28.24 4.36 -8.46
CA PRO A 340 -26.92 3.74 -8.45
C PRO A 340 -25.82 4.78 -8.47
N VAL A 341 -24.69 4.45 -7.84
CA VAL A 341 -23.51 5.33 -7.80
C VAL A 341 -22.64 5.00 -9.01
N GLN A 342 -22.40 5.99 -9.86
CA GLN A 342 -21.42 5.85 -10.95
C GLN A 342 -20.02 5.84 -10.35
N VAL A 343 -19.23 4.85 -10.73
CA VAL A 343 -17.86 4.67 -10.26
C VAL A 343 -16.96 4.24 -11.41
N SER A 344 -15.73 4.75 -11.44
CA SER A 344 -14.75 4.44 -12.50
C SER A 344 -13.34 4.34 -11.95
N GLY A 345 -12.49 3.55 -12.61
CA GLY A 345 -11.06 3.45 -12.29
C GLY A 345 -10.77 2.81 -10.93
N ASP A 346 -9.83 3.41 -10.19
CA ASP A 346 -9.33 2.90 -8.93
C ASP A 346 -10.26 3.28 -7.77
N MET A 347 -10.89 2.25 -7.19
CA MET A 347 -11.89 2.40 -6.15
C MET A 347 -11.37 1.91 -4.80
N ARG A 348 -11.83 2.58 -3.74
CA ARG A 348 -11.64 2.15 -2.35
C ARG A 348 -12.98 2.11 -1.64
N ILE A 349 -13.25 1.02 -0.94
CA ILE A 349 -14.39 0.91 -0.03
C ILE A 349 -13.92 0.64 1.39
N ILE A 350 -14.33 1.46 2.35
CA ILE A 350 -13.95 1.36 3.76
C ILE A 350 -15.19 1.09 4.61
N PHE A 351 -15.10 0.12 5.51
CA PHE A 351 -16.18 -0.26 6.43
C PHE A 351 -15.87 0.16 7.87
N TYR A 352 -16.89 0.63 8.58
CA TYR A 352 -16.79 1.18 9.93
C TYR A 352 -17.91 0.63 10.82
N GLN A 353 -17.59 0.43 12.10
CA GLN A 353 -18.57 -0.01 13.09
C GLN A 353 -19.60 1.09 13.43
N LYS A 354 -19.15 2.34 13.44
CA LYS A 354 -19.95 3.55 13.72
C LYS A 354 -19.45 4.68 12.81
N MET A 355 -20.32 5.66 12.50
CA MET A 355 -19.98 6.83 11.67
C MET A 355 -18.77 7.62 12.19
N ILE A 356 -18.59 7.62 13.51
CA ILE A 356 -17.43 8.16 14.21
C ILE A 356 -16.89 7.00 15.06
N GLY A 357 -15.87 6.31 14.55
CA GLY A 357 -15.39 5.08 15.16
C GLY A 357 -14.23 4.42 14.41
N GLY A 358 -13.76 3.30 14.94
CA GLY A 358 -12.65 2.54 14.36
C GLY A 358 -13.06 1.83 13.06
N ARG A 359 -12.21 1.97 12.03
CA ARG A 359 -12.29 1.20 10.78
C ARG A 359 -12.26 -0.30 11.07
N LEU A 360 -13.15 -1.05 10.43
CA LEU A 360 -13.22 -2.50 10.50
C LEU A 360 -12.21 -3.13 9.54
N PHE A 361 -12.35 -2.80 8.26
CA PHE A 361 -11.54 -3.25 7.14
C PHE A 361 -11.82 -2.39 5.91
N TYR A 362 -11.08 -2.59 4.83
CA TYR A 362 -11.33 -1.95 3.54
C TYR A 362 -10.87 -2.85 2.39
N ALA A 363 -11.22 -2.47 1.16
CA ALA A 363 -10.65 -3.07 -0.04
C ALA A 363 -10.44 -1.99 -1.10
N CYS A 364 -9.38 -2.14 -1.90
CA CYS A 364 -9.19 -1.40 -3.14
C CYS A 364 -9.28 -2.35 -4.33
N PHE A 365 -9.93 -1.91 -5.39
CA PHE A 365 -10.09 -2.64 -6.66
C PHE A 365 -10.12 -1.64 -7.81
N ASN A 366 -10.14 -2.12 -9.05
CA ASN A 366 -10.28 -1.27 -10.22
C ASN A 366 -11.45 -1.76 -11.08
N THR A 367 -12.29 -0.83 -11.55
CA THR A 367 -13.55 -1.16 -12.24
C THR A 367 -13.36 -1.87 -13.59
N ALA A 368 -12.19 -1.71 -14.23
CA ALA A 368 -11.88 -2.37 -15.50
C ALA A 368 -11.67 -3.88 -15.34
N PHE A 369 -11.30 -4.35 -14.15
CA PHE A 369 -11.08 -5.77 -13.88
C PHE A 369 -12.33 -6.50 -13.35
N ILE A 370 -13.47 -5.82 -13.32
CA ILE A 370 -14.76 -6.39 -12.96
C ILE A 370 -15.32 -7.11 -14.20
N LYS A 371 -15.20 -8.45 -14.23
CA LYS A 371 -15.69 -9.27 -15.34
C LYS A 371 -17.22 -9.46 -15.32
N ASN A 372 -17.77 -9.65 -14.13
CA ASN A 372 -19.20 -9.93 -13.91
C ASN A 372 -19.88 -8.80 -13.15
N SER A 373 -21.21 -8.83 -13.05
CA SER A 373 -21.99 -7.90 -12.21
C SER A 373 -21.77 -8.07 -10.70
N LEU A 374 -20.95 -9.03 -10.25
CA LEU A 374 -20.71 -9.31 -8.84
C LEU A 374 -19.21 -9.34 -8.55
N LEU A 375 -18.78 -8.54 -7.57
CA LEU A 375 -17.45 -8.59 -6.98
C LEU A 375 -17.57 -9.02 -5.52
N GLN A 376 -16.92 -10.13 -5.16
CA GLN A 376 -16.97 -10.69 -3.81
C GLN A 376 -15.59 -10.64 -3.15
N PHE A 377 -15.55 -10.24 -1.89
CA PHE A 377 -14.35 -10.24 -1.06
C PHE A 377 -14.57 -11.12 0.17
N THR A 378 -13.75 -12.16 0.31
CA THR A 378 -13.69 -12.94 1.55
C THR A 378 -12.86 -12.17 2.59
N ILE A 379 -12.85 -12.65 3.83
CA ILE A 379 -11.99 -12.08 4.88
C ILE A 379 -10.50 -12.01 4.50
N ARG A 380 -10.03 -12.91 3.62
CA ARG A 380 -8.63 -12.94 3.15
C ARG A 380 -8.32 -11.86 2.12
N ASP A 381 -9.36 -11.34 1.47
CA ASP A 381 -9.26 -10.32 0.42
C ASP A 381 -9.38 -8.89 0.96
N LEU A 382 -9.70 -8.77 2.25
CA LEU A 382 -9.93 -7.51 2.95
C LEU A 382 -8.68 -7.01 3.67
N ASP A 383 -8.44 -5.72 3.59
CA ASP A 383 -7.29 -5.06 4.16
C ASP A 383 -7.50 -4.68 5.62
N LYS A 384 -6.44 -4.85 6.41
CA LYS A 384 -6.34 -4.39 7.81
C LYS A 384 -7.50 -4.88 8.70
N VAL A 385 -7.99 -6.10 8.47
CA VAL A 385 -8.97 -6.74 9.35
C VAL A 385 -8.37 -6.91 10.75
N GLY A 386 -8.75 -6.02 11.66
CA GLY A 386 -8.32 -6.04 13.07
C GLY A 386 -9.18 -6.99 13.92
N SER A 387 -9.00 -6.93 15.24
CA SER A 387 -9.87 -7.65 16.20
C SER A 387 -11.34 -7.25 16.05
N LYS A 388 -11.61 -5.94 15.91
CA LYS A 388 -12.97 -5.40 15.68
C LYS A 388 -13.58 -5.83 14.35
N GLY A 389 -12.76 -5.94 13.31
CA GLY A 389 -13.19 -6.47 12.02
C GLY A 389 -13.56 -7.96 12.15
N ARG A 390 -12.65 -8.76 12.73
CA ARG A 390 -12.89 -10.19 12.96
C ARG A 390 -14.08 -10.48 13.86
N SER A 391 -14.37 -9.64 14.84
CA SER A 391 -15.48 -9.86 15.77
C SER A 391 -16.87 -9.79 15.10
N ILE A 392 -16.96 -9.24 13.89
CA ILE A 392 -18.21 -9.19 13.12
C ILE A 392 -18.25 -10.19 11.95
N CYS A 393 -17.15 -10.89 11.67
CA CYS A 393 -17.05 -11.83 10.56
C CYS A 393 -17.32 -13.26 11.03
N GLY A 394 -18.43 -13.85 10.61
CA GLY A 394 -18.70 -15.27 10.76
C GLY A 394 -17.81 -16.16 9.87
N PRO A 395 -17.90 -17.49 9.98
CA PRO A 395 -17.03 -18.43 9.27
C PRO A 395 -17.09 -18.34 7.74
N ALA A 396 -18.24 -17.95 7.18
CA ALA A 396 -18.46 -17.76 5.75
C ALA A 396 -18.63 -16.28 5.39
N PHE A 397 -18.03 -15.37 6.17
CA PHE A 397 -18.14 -13.93 5.94
C PHE A 397 -17.59 -13.52 4.57
N CYS A 398 -18.41 -12.79 3.82
CA CYS A 398 -18.00 -12.13 2.59
C CYS A 398 -18.68 -10.77 2.41
N VAL A 399 -18.03 -9.90 1.64
CA VAL A 399 -18.59 -8.63 1.17
C VAL A 399 -18.90 -8.79 -0.32
N GLU A 400 -20.11 -8.45 -0.72
CA GLU A 400 -20.57 -8.49 -2.10
C GLU A 400 -20.88 -7.08 -2.59
N LEU A 401 -20.32 -6.71 -3.74
CA LEU A 401 -20.61 -5.49 -4.46
C LEU A 401 -21.27 -5.86 -5.78
N LEU A 402 -22.51 -5.41 -6.00
CA LEU A 402 -23.24 -5.66 -7.23
C LEU A 402 -23.17 -4.43 -8.14
N PHE A 403 -22.69 -4.64 -9.35
CA PHE A 403 -22.52 -3.64 -10.39
C PHE A 403 -23.50 -3.87 -11.55
N GLY A 404 -23.87 -2.78 -12.22
CA GLY A 404 -24.54 -2.83 -13.51
C GLY A 404 -23.56 -3.22 -14.63
N PRO A 405 -24.05 -3.39 -15.87
CA PRO A 405 -23.21 -3.60 -17.04
C PRO A 405 -22.21 -2.44 -17.23
N ALA A 406 -21.16 -2.67 -18.01
CA ALA A 406 -20.24 -1.60 -18.40
C ALA A 406 -21.05 -0.53 -19.15
N ASN A 407 -20.86 0.74 -18.83
CA ASN A 407 -21.42 1.83 -19.60
C ASN A 407 -20.33 2.38 -20.55
N PRO A 408 -20.24 1.94 -21.82
CA PRO A 408 -19.32 2.51 -22.81
C PRO A 408 -19.80 3.87 -23.35
N LYS A 409 -20.63 4.64 -22.61
CA LYS A 409 -21.13 5.95 -23.06
C LYS A 409 -20.04 7.04 -23.00
N ASN A 410 -19.04 6.85 -23.86
CA ASN A 410 -18.30 7.87 -24.60
C ASN A 410 -17.60 7.31 -25.85
N SER A 411 -17.91 6.08 -26.30
CA SER A 411 -17.61 5.68 -27.68
C SER A 411 -18.80 6.01 -28.58
N MET A 412 -18.63 7.02 -29.44
CA MET A 412 -19.52 7.55 -30.48
C MET A 412 -20.38 8.77 -30.12
N LEU A 413 -19.72 9.93 -30.03
CA LEU A 413 -20.18 11.14 -30.72
C LEU A 413 -19.53 11.14 -32.13
N CYS A 414 -20.32 11.52 -33.14
CA CYS A 414 -20.14 11.37 -34.61
C CYS A 414 -20.41 9.95 -35.13
N SER A 415 -21.35 9.71 -36.05
CA SER A 415 -21.64 10.48 -37.27
C SER A 415 -23.08 10.98 -37.39
N SER A 416 -23.19 12.29 -37.60
CA SER A 416 -24.25 12.87 -38.42
C SER A 416 -24.07 12.47 -39.89
N ASP A 417 -25.22 12.28 -40.53
CA ASP A 417 -25.53 12.41 -41.96
C ASP A 417 -25.21 11.29 -42.99
N PHE A 418 -26.25 11.10 -43.82
CA PHE A 418 -26.39 10.58 -45.19
C PHE A 418 -26.66 9.09 -45.48
N ASP A 419 -27.72 8.92 -46.29
CA ASP A 419 -28.08 7.84 -47.23
C ASP A 419 -28.86 6.61 -46.73
N LYS A 420 -30.20 6.66 -46.76
CA LYS A 420 -31.04 6.39 -47.95
C LYS A 420 -32.52 6.66 -47.71
#